data_AF-A0A1G7S6P7-F1
#
_entry.id   AF-A0A1G7S6P7-F1
#
_cell.length_a   1.000
_cell.length_b   1.000
_cell.length_c   1.000
_cell.angle_alpha   90.00
_cell.angle_beta   90.00
_cell.angle_gamma   90.00
#
_symmetry.space_group_name_H-M   'P 1'
#
loop_
_entity.id
_entity.type
_entity.pdbx_description
1 polymer ?
#
loop_
_entity_poly.entity_id
_entity_poly.type
_entity_poly.pdbx_seq_one_letter_code
_entity_poly.pdbx_strand_id
1 'polypeptide(L)'
;MYYHDKRLQYPVTVDKPDPAFARMLQQAIGGVEGEIRVCMQYFFQAWGNRAPTPKYRDMLLHTATEEIGHIEMLATAVALNLDKAPASLQEEGAADGIVGAVMGGGNGRHAIEGMIHKNLLSTGLAAMPVDSDGVPFNMSHIYASGNIA
;
A
#
# COMPACT_ATOMS: atom_id res chain seq x y z
N MET A 1 -0.93 17.34 16.71
CA MET A 1 0.28 16.64 17.19
C MET A 1 0.00 15.15 17.05
N TYR A 2 0.91 14.38 16.46
CA TYR A 2 0.76 12.94 16.29
C TYR A 2 1.64 12.21 17.30
N TYR A 3 1.21 11.01 17.66
CA TYR A 3 1.96 10.07 18.49
C TYR A 3 2.05 8.76 17.72
N HIS A 4 3.17 8.05 17.87
CA HIS A 4 3.37 6.74 17.28
C HIS A 4 3.52 5.71 18.40
N ASP A 5 2.72 4.65 18.31
CA ASP A 5 2.85 3.44 19.11
C ASP A 5 3.47 2.36 18.22
N LYS A 6 4.34 1.51 18.78
CA LYS A 6 4.98 0.42 18.04
C LYS A 6 4.04 -0.73 17.68
N ARG A 7 2.82 -0.73 18.22
CA ARG A 7 1.81 -1.76 17.98
C ARG A 7 1.03 -1.42 16.72
N LEU A 8 0.86 -2.41 15.85
CA LEU A 8 -0.16 -2.36 14.81
C LEU A 8 -1.55 -2.21 15.44
N GLN A 9 -2.44 -1.48 14.76
CA GLN A 9 -3.83 -1.31 15.21
C GLN A 9 -4.55 -2.66 15.34
N TYR A 10 -4.24 -3.62 14.47
CA TYR A 10 -4.64 -5.01 14.58
C TYR A 10 -3.52 -5.94 14.08
N PRO A 11 -3.35 -7.15 14.65
CA PRO A 11 -2.31 -8.08 14.23
C PRO A 11 -2.44 -8.48 12.75
N VAL A 12 -1.32 -8.40 12.02
CA VAL A 12 -1.22 -8.84 10.62
C VAL A 12 -0.44 -10.15 10.57
N THR A 13 -1.03 -11.19 9.99
CA THR A 13 -0.43 -12.51 9.84
C THR A 13 -0.56 -13.00 8.40
N VAL A 14 0.47 -13.67 7.89
CA VAL A 14 0.49 -14.28 6.56
C VAL A 14 0.95 -15.73 6.73
N ASP A 15 0.10 -16.69 6.38
CA ASP A 15 0.41 -18.12 6.53
C ASP A 15 1.48 -18.58 5.55
N LYS A 16 1.40 -18.08 4.30
CA LYS A 16 2.35 -18.38 3.23
C LYS A 16 2.56 -17.11 2.39
N PRO A 17 3.81 -16.72 2.09
CA PRO A 17 4.09 -15.60 1.20
C PRO A 17 3.43 -15.78 -0.18
N ASP A 18 2.71 -14.75 -0.62
CA ASP A 18 2.05 -14.69 -1.93
C ASP A 18 2.33 -13.33 -2.60
N PRO A 19 3.31 -13.28 -3.54
CA PRO A 19 3.64 -12.04 -4.23
C PRO A 19 2.53 -11.48 -5.13
N ALA A 20 1.61 -12.32 -5.61
CA ALA A 20 0.46 -11.86 -6.37
C ALA A 20 -0.56 -11.17 -5.46
N PHE A 21 -0.78 -11.71 -4.26
CA PHE A 21 -1.60 -11.04 -3.25
C PHE A 21 -0.95 -9.74 -2.76
N ALA A 22 0.36 -9.69 -2.60
CA ALA A 22 1.09 -8.45 -2.30
C ALA A 22 0.82 -7.36 -3.35
N ARG A 23 0.81 -7.72 -4.65
CA ARG A 23 0.42 -6.80 -5.72
C ARG A 23 -1.03 -6.34 -5.60
N MET A 24 -1.96 -7.21 -5.27
CA MET A 24 -3.36 -6.83 -5.05
C MET A 24 -3.52 -5.87 -3.86
N LEU A 25 -2.79 -6.10 -2.77
CA LEU A 25 -2.79 -5.22 -1.58
C LEU A 25 -2.32 -3.79 -1.90
N GLN A 26 -1.48 -3.60 -2.91
CA GLN A 26 -1.09 -2.26 -3.36
C GLN A 26 -2.32 -1.46 -3.84
N GLN A 27 -3.35 -2.11 -4.39
CA GLN A 27 -4.62 -1.43 -4.73
C GLN A 27 -5.28 -0.82 -3.49
N ALA A 28 -5.28 -1.53 -2.36
CA ALA A 28 -5.82 -1.04 -1.10
C ALA A 28 -4.95 0.04 -0.47
N ILE A 29 -3.67 0.15 -0.83
CA ILE A 29 -2.76 1.19 -0.33
C ILE A 29 -2.85 2.44 -1.20
N GLY A 30 -2.42 2.35 -2.47
CA GLY A 30 -2.21 3.46 -3.37
C GLY A 30 -3.18 3.53 -4.55
N GLY A 31 -4.17 2.64 -4.62
CA GLY A 31 -5.28 2.76 -5.56
C GLY A 31 -6.11 4.01 -5.30
N VAL A 32 -6.91 4.41 -6.29
CA VAL A 32 -7.79 5.60 -6.19
C VAL A 32 -8.86 5.47 -5.10
N GLU A 33 -9.10 4.27 -4.58
CA GLU A 33 -9.98 4.01 -3.43
C GLU A 33 -9.22 3.50 -2.21
N GLY A 34 -7.89 3.50 -2.26
CA GLY A 34 -7.02 2.99 -1.21
C GLY A 34 -6.84 3.94 -0.03
N GLU A 35 -6.25 3.42 1.04
CA GLU A 35 -6.17 4.07 2.33
C GLU A 35 -5.34 5.35 2.31
N ILE A 36 -4.35 5.49 1.41
CA ILE A 36 -3.64 6.77 1.25
C ILE A 36 -4.61 7.88 0.85
N ARG A 37 -5.55 7.60 -0.07
CA ARG A 37 -6.58 8.58 -0.43
C ARG A 37 -7.46 8.86 0.76
N VAL A 38 -8.01 7.82 1.41
CA VAL A 38 -9.00 7.96 2.49
C VAL A 38 -8.39 8.78 3.65
N CYS A 39 -7.19 8.42 4.07
CA CYS A 39 -6.39 9.12 5.08
C CYS A 39 -6.26 10.62 4.76
N MET A 40 -5.72 10.94 3.58
CA MET A 40 -5.47 12.33 3.19
C MET A 40 -6.77 13.09 2.93
N GLN A 41 -7.77 12.42 2.39
CA GLN A 41 -9.10 12.97 2.13
C GLN A 41 -9.72 13.50 3.42
N TYR A 42 -9.71 12.70 4.49
CA TYR A 42 -10.27 13.10 5.78
C TYR A 42 -9.41 14.16 6.48
N PHE A 43 -8.08 14.08 6.39
CA PHE A 43 -7.21 15.14 6.90
C PHE A 43 -7.52 16.50 6.26
N PHE A 44 -7.56 16.58 4.93
CA PHE A 44 -7.80 17.84 4.24
C PHE A 44 -9.23 18.35 4.40
N GLN A 45 -10.23 17.46 4.48
CA GLN A 45 -11.60 17.86 4.84
C GLN A 45 -11.67 18.42 6.26
N ALA A 46 -10.98 17.80 7.23
CA ALA A 46 -10.98 18.26 8.61
C ALA A 46 -10.25 19.60 8.77
N TRP A 47 -9.08 19.74 8.16
CA TRP A 47 -8.30 20.98 8.23
C TRP A 47 -8.98 22.15 7.51
N GLY A 48 -9.75 21.85 6.45
CA GLY A 48 -10.58 22.83 5.76
C GLY A 48 -11.92 23.14 6.44
N ASN A 49 -12.30 22.43 7.50
CA ASN A 49 -13.60 22.56 8.14
C ASN A 49 -13.73 23.88 8.92
N ARG A 50 -14.75 24.68 8.58
CA ARG A 50 -15.07 25.99 9.18
C ARG A 50 -16.42 26.01 9.92
N ALA A 51 -17.00 24.85 10.21
CA ALA A 51 -18.24 24.76 10.95
C ALA A 51 -18.09 25.40 12.35
N PRO A 52 -19.17 25.97 12.92
CA PRO A 52 -19.11 26.64 14.24
C PRO A 52 -18.79 25.67 15.39
N THR A 53 -18.97 24.36 15.18
CA THR A 53 -18.71 23.33 16.18
C THR A 53 -17.65 22.35 15.68
N PRO A 54 -16.76 21.84 16.55
CA PRO A 54 -15.71 20.93 16.12
C PRO A 54 -16.17 19.49 15.86
N LYS A 55 -17.44 19.13 16.15
CA LYS A 55 -17.97 17.76 16.06
C LYS A 55 -17.52 16.98 14.81
N TYR A 56 -17.75 17.54 13.63
CA TYR A 56 -17.40 16.86 12.38
C TYR A 56 -15.92 16.95 12.04
N ARG A 57 -15.26 18.04 12.43
CA ARG A 57 -13.81 18.17 12.30
C ARG A 57 -13.10 17.09 13.10
N ASP A 58 -13.54 16.85 14.34
CA ASP A 58 -12.92 15.87 15.23
C ASP A 58 -13.22 14.44 14.77
N MET A 59 -14.45 14.16 14.31
CA MET A 59 -14.78 12.89 13.68
C MET A 59 -13.85 12.58 12.49
N LEU A 60 -13.69 13.54 11.56
CA LEU A 60 -12.81 13.38 10.41
C LEU A 60 -11.35 13.17 10.82
N LEU A 61 -10.85 13.89 11.84
CA LEU A 61 -9.48 13.70 12.32
C LEU A 61 -9.27 12.35 13.01
N HIS A 62 -10.27 11.85 13.74
CA HIS A 62 -10.20 10.52 14.33
C HIS A 62 -10.07 9.46 13.24
N THR A 63 -10.96 9.49 12.25
CA THR A 63 -10.91 8.54 11.12
C THR A 63 -9.63 8.71 10.31
N ALA A 64 -9.21 9.93 9.96
CA ALA A 64 -7.97 10.17 9.22
C ALA A 64 -6.74 9.60 9.93
N THR A 65 -6.70 9.68 11.26
CA THR A 65 -5.61 9.14 12.08
C THR A 65 -5.67 7.61 12.14
N GLU A 66 -6.86 7.03 12.18
CA GLU A 66 -7.07 5.58 12.07
C GLU A 66 -6.57 5.04 10.72
N GLU A 67 -6.83 5.73 9.61
CA GLU A 67 -6.36 5.29 8.28
C GLU A 67 -4.83 5.22 8.17
N ILE A 68 -4.07 5.96 8.99
CA ILE A 68 -2.61 5.79 9.05
C ILE A 68 -2.25 4.37 9.52
N GLY A 69 -3.00 3.85 10.50
CA GLY A 69 -2.86 2.49 11.00
C GLY A 69 -3.23 1.44 9.96
N HIS A 70 -4.28 1.69 9.16
CA HIS A 70 -4.63 0.80 8.04
C HIS A 70 -3.53 0.76 6.97
N ILE A 71 -2.95 1.91 6.60
CA ILE A 71 -1.80 1.96 5.69
C ILE A 71 -0.62 1.15 6.25
N GLU A 72 -0.30 1.31 7.54
CA GLU A 72 0.77 0.57 8.20
C GLU A 72 0.52 -0.96 8.18
N MET A 73 -0.70 -1.38 8.49
CA MET A 73 -1.09 -2.79 8.47
C MET A 73 -1.00 -3.38 7.06
N LEU A 74 -1.49 -2.67 6.04
CA LEU A 74 -1.42 -3.11 4.64
C LEU A 74 0.04 -3.16 4.16
N ALA A 75 0.86 -2.16 4.48
CA ALA A 75 2.28 -2.15 4.14
C ALA A 75 3.02 -3.32 4.81
N THR A 76 2.68 -3.64 6.06
CA THR A 76 3.18 -4.82 6.77
C THR A 76 2.75 -6.10 6.06
N ALA A 77 1.49 -6.20 5.64
CA ALA A 77 0.97 -7.36 4.92
C ALA A 77 1.68 -7.56 3.58
N VAL A 78 1.96 -6.48 2.84
CA VAL A 78 2.77 -6.54 1.61
C VAL A 78 4.18 -7.05 1.92
N ALA A 79 4.86 -6.49 2.93
CA ALA A 79 6.19 -6.94 3.30
C ALA A 79 6.23 -8.43 3.66
N LEU A 80 5.26 -8.93 4.45
CA LEU A 80 5.16 -10.34 4.81
C LEU A 80 4.83 -11.26 3.63
N ASN A 81 4.03 -10.79 2.67
CA ASN A 81 3.73 -11.54 1.45
C ASN A 81 4.90 -11.58 0.45
N LEU A 82 5.81 -10.61 0.54
CA LEU A 82 7.05 -10.57 -0.24
C LEU A 82 8.25 -11.18 0.51
N ASP A 83 8.14 -11.37 1.83
CA ASP A 83 9.18 -11.97 2.66
C ASP A 83 9.44 -13.41 2.21
N LYS A 84 10.73 -13.77 2.11
CA LYS A 84 11.19 -15.09 1.64
C LYS A 84 10.69 -15.51 0.25
N ALA A 85 10.32 -14.57 -0.63
CA ALA A 85 10.30 -14.86 -2.06
C ALA A 85 11.66 -15.50 -2.41
N PRO A 86 11.70 -16.77 -2.90
CA PRO A 86 12.92 -17.57 -2.95
C PRO A 86 14.12 -16.79 -3.49
N ALA A 87 15.30 -16.91 -2.85
CA ALA A 87 16.52 -16.25 -3.34
C ALA A 87 16.84 -16.59 -4.80
N SER A 88 16.43 -17.79 -5.26
CA SER A 88 16.50 -18.18 -6.67
C SER A 88 15.68 -17.28 -7.61
N LEU A 89 14.59 -16.66 -7.14
CA LEU A 89 13.81 -15.67 -7.89
C LEU A 89 14.48 -14.30 -7.93
N GLN A 90 15.17 -13.95 -6.84
CA GLN A 90 15.92 -12.70 -6.76
C GLN A 90 17.12 -12.77 -7.70
N GLU A 91 17.78 -13.93 -7.78
CA GLU A 91 18.88 -14.21 -8.72
C GLU A 91 18.39 -14.41 -10.16
N GLU A 92 17.30 -15.15 -10.43
CA GLU A 92 16.73 -15.30 -11.79
C GLU A 92 16.20 -13.97 -12.35
N GLY A 93 15.57 -13.13 -11.52
CA GLY A 93 15.12 -11.79 -11.91
C GLY A 93 16.28 -10.83 -12.21
N ALA A 94 17.41 -11.00 -11.51
CA ALA A 94 18.63 -10.22 -11.73
C ALA A 94 19.49 -10.72 -12.90
N ALA A 95 19.41 -12.01 -13.25
CA ALA A 95 20.31 -12.64 -14.23
C ALA A 95 19.86 -12.52 -15.69
N ASP A 96 18.56 -12.54 -16.02
CA ASP A 96 18.05 -12.20 -17.37
C ASP A 96 16.50 -12.27 -17.43
N GLY A 97 15.86 -11.44 -16.60
CA GLY A 97 14.44 -11.58 -16.21
C GLY A 97 13.37 -11.50 -17.31
N ILE A 98 13.71 -11.14 -18.55
CA ILE A 98 12.72 -11.04 -19.64
C ILE A 98 12.80 -12.21 -20.63
N VAL A 99 14.00 -12.73 -20.93
CA VAL A 99 14.18 -13.76 -21.96
C VAL A 99 14.18 -15.18 -21.37
N GLY A 100 14.74 -15.36 -20.17
CA GLY A 100 14.77 -16.66 -19.48
C GLY A 100 13.40 -17.05 -18.90
N ALA A 101 12.71 -16.07 -18.29
CA ALA A 101 11.33 -16.19 -17.85
C ALA A 101 10.47 -16.66 -19.03
N VAL A 102 10.31 -15.80 -20.07
CA VAL A 102 10.17 -16.09 -21.50
C VAL A 102 9.95 -17.57 -21.92
N MET A 103 11.05 -18.31 -21.82
CA MET A 103 11.24 -19.61 -22.46
C MET A 103 11.28 -20.80 -21.48
N GLY A 104 11.46 -20.56 -20.18
CA GLY A 104 11.81 -21.62 -19.21
C GLY A 104 10.66 -22.33 -18.49
N GLY A 105 9.43 -21.81 -18.54
CA GLY A 105 8.22 -22.48 -18.03
C GLY A 105 8.19 -22.88 -16.54
N GLY A 106 9.18 -22.47 -15.72
CA GLY A 106 9.32 -22.90 -14.33
C GLY A 106 8.50 -22.12 -13.30
N ASN A 107 8.34 -22.70 -12.10
CA ASN A 107 7.60 -22.13 -10.97
C ASN A 107 8.07 -20.73 -10.52
N GLY A 108 9.31 -20.35 -10.86
CA GLY A 108 9.83 -19.05 -10.51
C GLY A 108 9.18 -17.88 -11.27
N ARG A 109 8.72 -18.17 -12.48
CA ARG A 109 8.10 -17.20 -13.38
C ARG A 109 6.82 -16.60 -12.81
N HIS A 110 5.97 -17.41 -12.20
CA HIS A 110 4.71 -16.97 -11.56
C HIS A 110 4.96 -16.04 -10.36
N ALA A 111 6.04 -16.26 -9.62
CA ALA A 111 6.32 -15.46 -8.43
C ALA A 111 6.87 -14.07 -8.78
N ILE A 112 7.55 -13.91 -9.92
CA ILE A 112 7.98 -12.60 -10.44
C ILE A 112 6.85 -11.92 -11.24
N GLU A 113 6.09 -12.67 -12.04
CA GLU A 113 4.93 -12.14 -12.80
C GLU A 113 3.81 -11.61 -11.88
N GLY A 114 3.66 -12.19 -10.69
CA GLY A 114 2.72 -11.71 -9.67
C GLY A 114 3.14 -10.41 -8.99
N MET A 115 4.43 -10.07 -8.99
CA MET A 115 4.96 -8.88 -8.32
C MET A 115 4.86 -7.63 -9.19
N ILE A 116 4.69 -6.48 -8.53
CA ILE A 116 5.09 -5.22 -9.15
C ILE A 116 6.62 -5.17 -9.12
N HIS A 117 7.27 -5.16 -10.29
CA HIS A 117 8.73 -5.14 -10.43
C HIS A 117 9.41 -4.02 -9.61
N LYS A 118 8.71 -2.91 -9.40
CA LYS A 118 9.20 -1.80 -8.56
C LYS A 118 9.38 -2.21 -7.09
N ASN A 119 8.55 -3.12 -6.56
CA ASN A 119 8.75 -3.66 -5.21
C ASN A 119 10.09 -4.40 -5.09
N LEU A 120 10.54 -5.10 -6.14
CA LEU A 120 11.83 -5.77 -6.16
C LEU A 120 12.99 -4.79 -6.35
N LEU A 121 12.94 -3.99 -7.42
CA LEU A 121 14.08 -3.20 -7.89
C LEU A 121 14.26 -1.86 -7.15
N SER A 122 13.19 -1.31 -6.56
CA SER A 122 13.21 0.03 -6.00
C SER A 122 13.03 0.07 -4.49
N THR A 123 12.32 -0.88 -3.89
CA THR A 123 12.01 -0.85 -2.45
C THR A 123 12.57 -2.00 -1.63
N GLY A 124 13.23 -2.97 -2.26
CA GLY A 124 13.79 -4.12 -1.55
C GLY A 124 12.70 -4.97 -0.86
N LEU A 125 11.63 -5.28 -1.60
CA LEU A 125 10.48 -6.09 -1.17
C LEU A 125 9.54 -5.40 -0.17
N ALA A 126 9.40 -4.06 -0.26
CA ALA A 126 8.49 -3.30 0.58
C ALA A 126 7.33 -2.67 -0.22
N ALA A 127 6.24 -2.32 0.47
CA ALA A 127 5.10 -1.62 -0.10
C ALA A 127 5.48 -0.25 -0.69
N MET A 128 4.61 0.27 -1.55
CA MET A 128 4.82 1.55 -2.23
C MET A 128 3.50 2.34 -2.29
N PRO A 129 3.53 3.67 -2.39
CA PRO A 129 2.32 4.47 -2.61
C PRO A 129 1.88 4.38 -4.09
N VAL A 130 1.57 3.17 -4.55
CA VAL A 130 1.14 2.85 -5.91
C VAL A 130 -0.06 1.92 -5.87
N ASP A 131 -0.82 1.87 -6.96
CA ASP A 131 -1.89 0.89 -7.15
C ASP A 131 -1.35 -0.50 -7.56
N SER A 132 -2.23 -1.48 -7.83
CA SER A 132 -1.82 -2.83 -8.21
C SER A 132 -1.08 -2.92 -9.56
N ASP A 133 -1.16 -1.89 -10.40
CA ASP A 133 -0.44 -1.82 -11.67
C ASP A 133 0.84 -0.97 -11.58
N GLY A 134 1.15 -0.47 -10.38
CA GLY A 134 2.34 0.31 -10.10
C GLY A 134 2.23 1.77 -10.51
N VAL A 135 1.02 2.28 -10.73
CA VAL A 135 0.75 3.70 -10.97
C VAL A 135 0.85 4.45 -9.64
N PRO A 136 1.69 5.50 -9.52
CA PRO A 136 1.78 6.29 -8.30
C PRO A 136 0.46 6.94 -7.91
N PHE A 137 0.13 6.86 -6.62
CA PHE A 137 -1.02 7.59 -6.09
C PHE A 137 -0.85 9.09 -6.34
N ASN A 138 -1.88 9.71 -6.90
CA ASN A 138 -1.91 11.14 -7.18
C ASN A 138 -2.81 11.86 -6.18
N MET A 139 -2.25 12.84 -5.48
CA MET A 139 -2.99 13.68 -4.52
C MET A 139 -4.10 14.53 -5.18
N SER A 140 -4.18 14.58 -6.51
CA SER A 140 -5.33 15.17 -7.23
C SER A 140 -6.66 14.44 -6.98
N HIS A 141 -6.63 13.23 -6.41
CA HIS A 141 -7.82 12.46 -6.02
C HIS A 141 -8.35 12.80 -4.62
N ILE A 142 -7.84 13.88 -4.00
CA ILE A 142 -8.32 14.41 -2.72
C ILE A 142 -9.30 15.56 -2.98
N TYR A 143 -10.51 15.45 -2.44
CA TYR A 143 -11.60 16.39 -2.66
C TYR A 143 -12.02 17.07 -1.35
N ALA A 144 -11.47 18.23 -1.05
CA ALA A 144 -11.80 18.99 0.17
C ALA A 144 -12.37 20.37 -0.20
N SER A 145 -13.67 20.40 -0.54
CA SER A 145 -14.36 21.62 -1.01
C SER A 145 -14.56 22.70 0.07
N GLY A 146 -14.36 22.35 1.35
CA GLY A 146 -14.72 23.18 2.49
C GLY A 146 -16.22 23.19 2.79
N ASN A 147 -17.03 22.49 2.00
CA ASN A 147 -18.41 22.13 2.33
C ASN A 147 -18.45 20.66 2.78
N ILE A 148 -19.09 20.41 3.92
CA ILE A 148 -19.20 19.07 4.51
C ILE A 148 -20.49 18.34 4.12
N ALA A 149 -21.45 19.06 3.52
CA ALA A 149 -22.71 18.55 3.02
C ALA A 149 -22.64 18.24 1.52
#